data_AF-A0AAD0WY48-F1
#
_entry.id   AF-A0AAD0WY48-F1
#
_cell.length_a   1.000
_cell.length_b   1.000
_cell.length_c   1.000
_cell.angle_alpha   90.00
_cell.angle_beta   90.00
_cell.angle_gamma   90.00
#
_symmetry.space_group_name_H-M   'P 1'
#
loop_
_entity.id
_entity.type
_entity.pdbx_description
1 polymer ?
#
loop_
_entity_poly.entity_id
_entity_poly.type
_entity_poly.pdbx_seq_one_letter_code
_entity_poly.pdbx_strand_id
1 'polypeptide(L)'
;MNTSLIAPDLRTKRPCLIELRFSKFNQVREFFIDTENDELKNYLGDLLSSVQQNKSSLSEVILSYLQNDERFKVELFDFYKEVLMYFNPNQGLVIDTSEILCRCFGITRNEVQNLISNGAKDLLTITNLTKAGGGCGSCAVDIRPMLKGQGSERKIPEVTFLNIKKEKVAGKSPVDFLREDLFPFTDKLNDIDVEGLVGNHLYVVGDEESESSLKLKDFLAQKDKTISLFFI
;
A
#
# COMPACT_ATOMS: atom_id res chain seq x y z
N MET A 1 30.52 -10.66 0.98
CA MET A 1 29.40 -10.66 0.02
C MET A 1 28.59 -9.40 0.27
N ASN A 2 28.83 -8.37 -0.54
CA ASN A 2 28.18 -7.06 -0.42
C ASN A 2 26.82 -7.15 -1.12
N THR A 3 25.76 -7.48 -0.37
CA THR A 3 24.40 -7.21 -0.81
C THR A 3 24.16 -5.71 -0.70
N SER A 4 24.55 -5.00 -1.76
CA SER A 4 24.02 -3.69 -2.09
C SER A 4 22.51 -3.86 -2.20
N LEU A 5 21.77 -3.48 -1.16
CA LEU A 5 20.39 -3.05 -1.33
C LEU A 5 20.50 -1.82 -2.23
N ILE A 6 20.37 -2.05 -3.53
CA ILE A 6 20.26 -1.01 -4.54
C ILE A 6 18.95 -0.30 -4.22
N ALA A 7 19.01 0.75 -3.41
CA ALA A 7 18.07 1.84 -3.59
C ALA A 7 18.22 2.25 -5.06
N PRO A 8 17.15 2.22 -5.88
CA PRO A 8 17.26 2.64 -7.27
C PRO A 8 17.81 4.06 -7.28
N ASP A 9 18.84 4.31 -8.10
CA ASP A 9 19.51 5.62 -8.18
C ASP A 9 18.43 6.71 -8.33
N LEU A 10 18.27 7.57 -7.32
CA LEU A 10 17.38 8.74 -7.43
C LEU A 10 17.92 9.59 -8.57
N ARG A 11 17.09 9.91 -9.58
CA ARG A 11 17.48 10.70 -10.74
C ARG A 11 16.42 11.75 -11.06
N THR A 12 16.72 13.00 -10.76
CA THR A 12 15.91 14.16 -11.13
C THR A 12 16.25 14.58 -12.58
N LYS A 13 15.27 15.01 -13.39
CA LYS A 13 15.52 15.29 -14.83
C LYS A 13 15.64 16.76 -15.21
N ARG A 14 15.11 17.71 -14.42
CA ARG A 14 15.21 19.16 -14.67
C ARG A 14 15.05 19.96 -13.37
N PRO A 15 15.71 21.12 -13.20
CA PRO A 15 16.82 21.66 -14.01
C PRO A 15 18.18 21.05 -13.66
N CYS A 16 18.23 20.13 -12.69
CA CYS A 16 19.44 19.51 -12.18
C CYS A 16 19.26 17.99 -12.14
N LEU A 17 20.27 17.23 -12.57
CA LEU A 17 20.36 15.79 -12.36
C LEU A 17 21.15 15.54 -11.08
N ILE A 18 20.49 14.93 -10.10
CA ILE A 18 21.11 14.54 -8.84
C ILE A 18 21.05 13.02 -8.77
N GLU A 19 22.20 12.37 -8.58
CA GLU A 19 22.32 10.94 -8.28
C GLU A 19 22.81 10.75 -6.85
N LEU A 20 22.16 9.87 -6.09
CA LEU A 20 22.51 9.59 -4.70
C LEU A 20 22.74 8.10 -4.50
N ARG A 21 23.85 7.74 -3.83
CA ARG A 21 24.11 6.38 -3.38
C ARG A 21 23.95 6.28 -1.87
N PHE A 22 23.16 5.31 -1.42
CA PHE A 22 22.86 5.12 -0.01
C PHE A 22 23.57 3.92 0.59
N SER A 23 23.80 3.98 1.89
CA SER A 23 24.23 2.84 2.69
C SER A 23 23.02 1.96 3.08
N LYS A 24 23.31 0.76 3.61
CA LYS A 24 22.29 -0.11 4.22
C LYS A 24 21.56 0.50 5.44
N PHE A 25 22.08 1.61 5.98
CA PHE A 25 21.49 2.36 7.09
C PHE A 25 20.84 3.67 6.60
N ASN A 26 20.51 3.76 5.31
CA ASN A 26 19.86 4.91 4.70
C ASN A 26 20.66 6.23 4.77
N GLN A 27 21.99 6.13 4.84
CA GLN A 27 22.88 7.30 4.86
C GLN A 27 23.42 7.57 3.46
N VAL A 28 23.43 8.82 3.02
CA VAL A 28 24.08 9.24 1.76
C VAL A 28 25.58 8.96 1.86
N ARG A 29 26.10 8.13 0.95
CA ARG A 29 27.53 7.78 0.85
C ARG A 29 28.26 8.57 -0.21
N GLU A 30 27.62 8.69 -1.37
CA GLU A 30 28.15 9.37 -2.54
C GLU A 30 26.98 10.10 -3.20
N PHE A 31 27.29 11.23 -3.82
CA PHE A 31 26.33 11.97 -4.62
C PHE A 31 27.00 12.57 -5.85
N PHE A 32 26.24 12.72 -6.93
CA PHE A 32 26.65 13.38 -8.15
C PHE A 32 25.61 14.42 -8.52
N ILE A 33 26.05 15.62 -8.86
CA ILE A 33 25.20 16.74 -9.25
C ILE A 33 25.66 17.22 -10.62
N ASP A 34 24.77 17.14 -11.60
CA ASP A 34 24.97 17.61 -12.96
C ASP A 34 23.92 18.67 -13.32
N THR A 35 24.38 19.89 -13.56
CA THR A 35 23.56 21.07 -13.84
C THR A 35 24.41 22.12 -14.54
N GLU A 36 23.78 22.93 -15.39
CA GLU A 36 24.40 24.08 -16.06
C GLU A 36 24.53 25.31 -15.14
N ASN A 37 23.90 25.28 -13.96
CA ASN A 37 23.93 26.37 -12.99
C ASN A 37 24.90 26.06 -11.83
N ASP A 38 26.06 26.72 -11.85
CA ASP A 38 27.12 26.55 -10.83
C ASP A 38 26.69 26.98 -9.42
N GLU A 39 25.84 28.01 -9.28
CA GLU A 39 25.33 28.46 -7.98
C GLU A 39 24.43 27.39 -7.35
N LEU A 40 23.53 26.80 -8.13
CA LEU A 40 22.68 25.69 -7.71
C LEU A 40 23.52 24.45 -7.37
N LYS A 41 24.55 24.16 -8.16
CA LYS A 41 25.46 23.04 -7.92
C LYS A 41 26.17 23.15 -6.57
N ASN A 42 26.71 24.34 -6.28
CA ASN A 42 27.38 24.61 -5.01
C ASN A 42 26.38 24.54 -3.84
N TYR A 43 25.20 25.13 -4.01
CA TYR A 43 24.15 25.10 -2.99
C TYR A 43 23.72 23.67 -2.59
N LEU A 44 23.42 22.83 -3.59
CA LEU A 44 23.06 21.43 -3.37
C LEU A 44 24.27 20.61 -2.89
N GLY A 45 25.47 20.93 -3.36
CA GLY A 45 26.72 20.31 -2.92
C GLY A 45 26.99 20.52 -1.43
N ASP A 46 26.79 21.75 -0.93
CA ASP A 46 26.94 22.09 0.48
C ASP A 46 25.90 21.35 1.35
N LEU A 47 24.64 21.32 0.89
CA LEU A 47 23.56 20.58 1.55
C LEU A 47 23.90 19.10 1.67
N LEU A 48 24.23 18.44 0.56
CA LEU A 48 24.51 17.00 0.53
C LEU A 48 25.81 16.64 1.26
N SER A 49 26.81 17.52 1.22
CA SER A 49 28.04 17.37 2.02
C SER A 49 27.74 17.44 3.51
N SER A 50 26.87 18.35 3.94
CA SER A 50 26.42 18.43 5.34
C SER A 50 25.70 17.16 5.78
N VAL A 51 24.80 16.62 4.94
CA VAL A 51 24.13 15.33 5.18
C VAL A 51 25.14 14.20 5.36
N GLN A 52 26.15 14.14 4.48
CA GLN A 52 27.18 13.10 4.52
C GLN A 52 28.09 13.19 5.76
N GLN A 53 28.56 14.40 6.10
CA GLN A 53 29.46 14.62 7.24
C GLN A 53 28.76 14.33 8.57
N ASN A 54 27.52 14.78 8.72
CA ASN A 54 26.77 14.66 9.96
C ASN A 54 25.97 13.36 10.08
N LYS A 55 25.92 12.56 8.99
CA LYS A 55 25.08 11.35 8.87
C LYS A 55 23.61 11.62 9.21
N SER A 56 23.14 12.83 8.91
CA SER A 56 21.79 13.29 9.19
C SER A 56 20.77 12.69 8.23
N SER A 57 19.50 12.75 8.59
CA SER A 57 18.41 12.40 7.68
C SER A 57 18.37 13.38 6.50
N LEU A 58 18.45 12.87 5.27
CA LEU A 58 18.44 13.69 4.06
C LEU A 58 17.17 14.55 3.97
N SER A 59 16.00 13.97 4.27
CA SER A 59 14.72 14.67 4.22
C SER A 59 14.64 15.81 5.25
N GLU A 60 15.15 15.59 6.46
CA GLU A 60 15.16 16.63 7.52
C GLU A 60 16.07 17.81 7.16
N VAL A 61 17.24 17.53 6.59
CA VAL A 61 18.16 18.60 6.15
C VAL A 61 17.55 19.39 5.00
N ILE A 62 16.93 18.72 4.01
CA ILE A 62 16.25 19.41 2.91
C ILE A 62 15.10 20.28 3.43
N LEU A 63 14.28 19.77 4.36
CA LEU A 63 13.23 20.55 5.01
C LEU A 63 13.78 21.79 5.72
N SER A 64 14.88 21.64 6.46
CA SER A 64 15.53 22.76 7.14
C SER A 64 15.98 23.84 6.14
N TYR A 65 16.57 23.44 5.01
CA TYR A 65 16.97 24.39 3.96
C TYR A 65 15.75 25.06 3.32
N LEU A 66 14.67 24.31 3.04
CA LEU A 66 13.42 24.88 2.51
C LEU A 66 12.75 25.89 3.46
N GLN A 67 12.92 25.74 4.77
CA GLN A 67 12.35 26.64 5.77
C GLN A 67 13.19 27.90 5.99
N ASN A 68 14.51 27.80 5.87
CA ASN A 68 15.44 28.84 6.30
C ASN A 68 16.14 29.58 5.16
N ASP A 69 16.12 29.06 3.92
CA ASP A 69 16.77 29.67 2.76
C ASP A 69 15.77 29.85 1.60
N GLU A 70 15.71 31.06 1.04
CA GLU A 70 14.85 31.40 -0.10
C GLU A 70 15.47 31.05 -1.46
N ARG A 71 16.78 30.77 -1.51
CA ARG A 71 17.47 30.44 -2.76
C ARG A 71 17.06 29.06 -3.26
N PHE A 72 16.83 28.95 -4.57
CA PHE A 72 16.54 27.70 -5.28
C PHE A 72 15.42 26.85 -4.65
N LYS A 73 14.44 27.48 -3.99
CA LYS A 73 13.36 26.78 -3.28
C LYS A 73 12.56 25.84 -4.17
N VAL A 74 12.33 26.22 -5.43
CA VAL A 74 11.54 25.40 -6.37
C VAL A 74 12.32 24.13 -6.71
N GLU A 75 13.59 24.26 -7.07
CA GLU A 75 14.49 23.15 -7.38
C GLU A 75 14.69 22.25 -6.16
N LEU A 76 14.86 22.84 -4.99
CA LEU A 76 15.00 22.11 -3.73
C LEU A 76 13.70 21.39 -3.34
N PHE A 77 12.55 21.97 -3.60
CA PHE A 77 11.25 21.35 -3.33
C PHE A 77 10.95 20.21 -4.29
N ASP A 78 11.32 20.34 -5.57
CA ASP A 78 11.22 19.26 -6.55
C ASP A 78 12.16 18.11 -6.17
N PHE A 79 13.39 18.41 -5.77
CA PHE A 79 14.31 17.41 -5.21
C PHE A 79 13.74 16.75 -3.95
N TYR A 80 13.14 17.53 -3.05
CA TYR A 80 12.53 17.00 -1.82
C TYR A 80 11.39 16.02 -2.11
N LYS A 81 10.53 16.32 -3.09
CA LYS A 81 9.46 15.41 -3.52
C LYS A 81 10.03 14.09 -4.02
N GLU A 82 11.04 14.15 -4.87
CA GLU A 82 11.71 12.96 -5.39
C GLU A 82 12.34 12.15 -4.25
N VAL A 83 12.99 12.81 -3.28
CA VAL A 83 13.46 12.16 -2.05
C VAL A 83 12.33 11.49 -1.28
N LEU A 84 11.17 12.15 -1.08
CA LEU A 84 10.03 11.55 -0.37
C LEU A 84 9.37 10.38 -1.12
N MET A 85 9.45 10.35 -2.45
CA MET A 85 8.94 9.24 -3.25
C MET A 85 9.81 7.98 -3.10
N TYR A 86 11.12 8.15 -2.94
CA TYR A 86 12.08 7.04 -2.79
C TYR A 86 12.27 6.64 -1.33
N PHE A 87 12.28 7.62 -0.43
CA PHE A 87 12.36 7.46 1.01
C PHE A 87 10.97 7.69 1.58
N ASN A 88 10.27 6.60 1.85
CA ASN A 88 9.06 6.69 2.65
C ASN A 88 9.43 7.45 3.95
N PRO A 89 8.79 8.59 4.27
CA PRO A 89 9.11 9.38 5.46
C PRO A 89 8.99 8.58 6.77
N ASN A 90 8.33 7.42 6.73
CA ASN A 90 8.27 6.44 7.81
C ASN A 90 9.54 5.59 8.00
N GLN A 91 10.57 5.71 7.16
CA GLN A 91 11.84 4.98 7.30
C GLN A 91 12.76 5.55 8.39
N GLY A 92 12.59 6.82 8.76
CA GLY A 92 13.35 7.49 9.83
C GLY A 92 12.59 7.65 11.14
N LEU A 93 11.28 7.47 11.14
CA LEU A 93 10.49 7.46 12.35
C LEU A 93 10.75 6.15 13.09
N VAL A 94 11.07 6.23 14.38
CA VAL A 94 10.79 5.15 15.33
C VAL A 94 9.27 5.06 15.44
N ILE A 95 8.63 4.59 14.36
CA ILE A 95 7.34 3.96 14.52
C ILE A 95 7.65 2.71 15.31
N ASP A 96 6.79 2.38 16.26
CA ASP A 96 6.81 1.07 16.87
C ASP A 96 6.54 0.03 15.77
N THR A 97 7.61 -0.36 15.08
CA THR A 97 7.60 -1.32 13.97
C THR A 97 7.36 -2.73 14.45
N SER A 98 7.24 -2.95 15.77
CA SER A 98 6.81 -4.24 16.30
C SER A 98 5.46 -4.65 15.70
N GLU A 99 4.61 -3.67 15.36
CA GLU A 99 3.29 -3.90 14.77
C GLU A 99 3.22 -3.66 13.25
N ILE A 100 4.16 -2.96 12.60
CA ILE A 100 4.07 -2.72 11.14
C ILE A 100 4.42 -3.99 10.36
N LEU A 101 3.44 -4.50 9.60
CA LEU A 101 3.56 -5.68 8.75
C LEU A 101 3.96 -5.32 7.31
N CYS A 102 3.32 -4.31 6.69
CA CYS A 102 3.58 -3.87 5.32
C CYS A 102 4.27 -2.51 5.28
N ARG A 103 5.59 -2.49 5.11
CA ARG A 103 6.37 -1.24 5.02
C ARG A 103 6.07 -0.38 3.80
N CYS A 104 5.52 -0.96 2.71
CA CYS A 104 5.16 -0.18 1.52
C CYS A 104 3.97 0.75 1.78
N PHE A 105 2.96 0.25 2.47
CA PHE A 105 1.66 0.92 2.63
C PHE A 105 1.34 1.24 4.10
N GLY A 106 2.27 1.01 5.03
CA GLY A 106 2.10 1.33 6.45
C GLY A 106 1.15 0.40 7.22
N ILE A 107 0.76 -0.74 6.66
CA ILE A 107 -0.24 -1.63 7.26
C ILE A 107 0.34 -2.42 8.43
N THR A 108 -0.38 -2.47 9.53
CA THR A 108 -0.03 -3.18 10.76
C THR A 108 -0.51 -4.63 10.78
N ARG A 109 0.09 -5.44 11.66
CA ARG A 109 -0.30 -6.82 11.93
C ARG A 109 -1.70 -6.87 12.53
N ASN A 110 -2.04 -5.93 13.42
CA ASN A 110 -3.37 -5.82 14.01
C ASN A 110 -4.45 -5.51 12.97
N GLU A 111 -4.21 -4.60 12.01
CA GLU A 111 -5.16 -4.36 10.91
C GLU A 111 -5.42 -5.63 10.09
N VAL A 112 -4.35 -6.36 9.72
CA VAL A 112 -4.52 -7.63 9.00
C VAL A 112 -5.23 -8.68 9.86
N GLN A 113 -4.97 -8.75 11.16
CA GLN A 113 -5.61 -9.69 12.07
C GLN A 113 -7.10 -9.37 12.30
N ASN A 114 -7.47 -8.09 12.34
CA ASN A 114 -8.85 -7.64 12.39
C ASN A 114 -9.59 -8.03 11.10
N LEU A 115 -8.97 -7.85 9.93
CA LEU A 115 -9.58 -8.27 8.67
C LEU A 115 -9.78 -9.78 8.56
N ILE A 116 -8.83 -10.57 9.05
CA ILE A 116 -8.97 -12.03 9.12
C ILE A 116 -10.12 -12.40 10.06
N SER A 117 -10.21 -11.75 11.22
CA SER A 117 -11.32 -11.93 12.17
C SER A 117 -12.67 -11.55 11.55
N ASN A 118 -12.69 -10.54 10.67
CA ASN A 118 -13.86 -10.11 9.91
C ASN A 118 -14.14 -10.96 8.66
N GLY A 119 -13.39 -12.05 8.44
CA GLY A 119 -13.70 -13.04 7.42
C GLY A 119 -12.78 -13.07 6.20
N ALA A 120 -11.70 -12.28 6.16
CA ALA A 120 -10.71 -12.37 5.08
C ALA A 120 -9.95 -13.71 5.14
N LYS A 121 -10.09 -14.54 4.10
CA LYS A 121 -9.56 -15.92 4.07
C LYS A 121 -8.39 -16.14 3.10
N ASP A 122 -8.00 -15.11 2.37
CA ASP A 122 -6.94 -15.21 1.37
C ASP A 122 -6.16 -13.90 1.23
N LEU A 123 -4.96 -14.01 0.67
CA LEU A 123 -4.04 -12.87 0.52
C LEU A 123 -4.59 -11.80 -0.43
N LEU A 124 -5.31 -12.18 -1.49
CA LEU A 124 -5.84 -11.22 -2.46
C LEU A 124 -6.90 -10.33 -1.79
N THR A 125 -7.77 -10.91 -0.97
CA THR A 125 -8.73 -10.15 -0.15
C THR A 125 -8.03 -9.15 0.77
N ILE A 126 -6.97 -9.57 1.48
CA ILE A 126 -6.15 -8.67 2.31
C ILE A 126 -5.53 -7.55 1.46
N THR A 127 -5.00 -7.87 0.28
CA THR A 127 -4.43 -6.89 -0.64
C THR A 127 -5.47 -5.90 -1.16
N ASN A 128 -6.69 -6.36 -1.47
CA ASN A 128 -7.74 -5.47 -1.95
C ASN A 128 -8.14 -4.43 -0.88
N LEU A 129 -8.28 -4.89 0.37
CA LEU A 129 -8.69 -4.06 1.52
C LEU A 129 -7.59 -3.13 2.04
N THR A 130 -6.33 -3.57 2.07
CA THR A 130 -5.23 -2.84 2.75
C THR A 130 -4.09 -2.42 1.84
N LYS A 131 -4.07 -2.90 0.59
CA LYS A 131 -2.91 -2.87 -0.31
C LYS A 131 -1.71 -3.70 0.17
N ALA A 132 -1.74 -4.28 1.37
CA ALA A 132 -0.67 -5.14 1.86
C ALA A 132 -0.50 -6.38 0.96
N GLY A 133 0.73 -6.67 0.55
CA GLY A 133 1.03 -7.73 -0.42
C GLY A 133 0.96 -7.30 -1.89
N GLY A 134 0.42 -6.12 -2.20
CA GLY A 134 0.30 -5.61 -3.59
C GLY A 134 1.50 -4.79 -4.10
N GLY A 135 2.42 -4.40 -3.21
CA GLY A 135 3.61 -3.62 -3.53
C GLY A 135 4.81 -4.51 -3.85
N CYS A 136 5.88 -4.44 -3.03
CA CYS A 136 7.04 -5.33 -3.18
C CYS A 136 6.76 -6.80 -2.81
N GLY A 137 5.59 -7.12 -2.25
CA GLY A 137 5.18 -8.47 -1.87
C GLY A 137 5.88 -9.08 -0.64
N SER A 138 6.86 -8.39 -0.02
CA SER A 138 7.65 -8.96 1.09
C SER A 138 6.82 -9.38 2.30
N CYS A 139 5.79 -8.60 2.67
CA CYS A 139 4.90 -8.92 3.78
C CYS A 139 3.96 -10.10 3.52
N ALA A 140 3.85 -10.59 2.28
CA ALA A 140 3.00 -11.75 1.98
C ALA A 140 3.47 -13.02 2.69
N VAL A 141 4.78 -13.15 2.96
CA VAL A 141 5.35 -14.27 3.72
C VAL A 141 4.84 -14.28 5.16
N ASP A 142 4.60 -13.10 5.74
CA ASP A 142 4.10 -12.94 7.11
C ASP A 142 2.56 -13.02 7.19
N ILE A 143 1.85 -12.54 6.16
CA ILE A 143 0.38 -12.60 6.08
C ILE A 143 -0.11 -14.04 5.89
N ARG A 144 0.58 -14.86 5.08
CA ARG A 144 0.16 -16.25 4.77
C ARG A 144 0.01 -17.13 6.03
N PRO A 145 0.95 -17.13 6.99
CA PRO A 145 0.78 -17.82 8.27
C PRO A 145 -0.41 -17.31 9.10
N MET A 146 -0.70 -16.01 9.07
CA MET A 146 -1.85 -15.43 9.79
C MET A 146 -3.17 -15.99 9.25
N LEU A 147 -3.25 -16.23 7.94
CA LEU A 147 -4.40 -16.87 7.29
C LEU A 147 -4.50 -18.38 7.61
N LYS A 148 -3.38 -19.06 7.90
CA LYS A 148 -3.35 -20.50 8.23
C LYS A 148 -3.93 -20.84 9.61
N GLY A 149 -4.21 -19.84 10.46
CA GLY A 149 -4.88 -20.02 11.75
C GLY A 149 -6.34 -20.48 11.65
N GLN A 150 -6.96 -20.43 10.46
CA GLN A 150 -8.31 -20.93 10.21
C GLN A 150 -8.40 -21.68 8.87
N GLY A 151 -8.12 -22.99 8.88
CA GLY A 151 -8.63 -23.91 7.85
C GLY A 151 -7.63 -24.41 6.79
N SER A 152 -7.13 -25.62 7.05
CA SER A 152 -6.60 -26.66 6.13
C SER A 152 -5.47 -26.30 5.13
N GLU A 153 -4.40 -27.09 5.18
CA GLU A 153 -3.42 -27.23 4.10
C GLU A 153 -4.13 -27.48 2.77
N ARG A 154 -4.07 -26.52 1.85
CA ARG A 154 -4.50 -26.75 0.48
C ARG A 154 -3.40 -27.55 -0.23
N LYS A 155 -3.64 -28.84 -0.42
CA LYS A 155 -2.93 -29.63 -1.44
C LYS A 155 -3.08 -28.88 -2.77
N ILE A 156 -1.96 -28.49 -3.38
CA ILE A 156 -1.98 -27.96 -4.75
C ILE A 156 -2.38 -29.14 -5.64
N PRO A 157 -3.57 -29.15 -6.25
CA PRO A 157 -3.95 -30.22 -7.16
C PRO A 157 -3.06 -30.14 -8.40
N GLU A 158 -2.69 -31.29 -8.98
CA GLU A 158 -2.09 -31.34 -10.30
C GLU A 158 -2.93 -30.50 -11.28
N VAL A 159 -2.25 -29.65 -12.06
CA VAL A 159 -2.87 -28.74 -13.02
C VAL A 159 -3.47 -29.58 -14.15
N THR A 160 -4.66 -30.08 -13.91
CA THR A 160 -5.50 -30.68 -14.93
C THR A 160 -6.30 -29.52 -15.50
N PHE A 161 -6.22 -29.27 -16.81
CA PHE A 161 -7.11 -28.32 -17.50
C PHE A 161 -8.54 -28.87 -17.50
N LEU A 162 -9.15 -28.95 -16.32
CA LEU A 162 -10.54 -29.32 -16.14
C LEU A 162 -11.40 -28.10 -16.46
N ASN A 163 -12.52 -28.35 -17.14
CA ASN A 163 -13.61 -27.41 -17.35
C ASN A 163 -13.73 -26.47 -16.15
N ILE A 164 -13.33 -25.20 -16.32
CA ILE A 164 -13.41 -24.19 -15.27
C ILE A 164 -14.88 -24.13 -14.85
N LYS A 165 -15.20 -24.72 -13.70
CA LYS A 165 -16.52 -24.57 -13.11
C LYS A 165 -16.65 -23.08 -12.83
N LYS A 166 -17.55 -22.41 -13.56
CA LYS A 166 -17.86 -21.00 -13.33
C LYS A 166 -18.26 -20.85 -11.87
N GLU A 167 -17.55 -19.98 -11.17
CA GLU A 167 -17.84 -19.66 -9.78
C GLU A 167 -19.28 -19.12 -9.67
N LYS A 168 -19.94 -19.44 -8.56
CA LYS A 168 -21.33 -19.07 -8.32
C LYS A 168 -21.46 -18.42 -6.95
N VAL A 169 -22.33 -17.43 -6.86
CA VAL A 169 -22.69 -16.70 -5.63
C VAL A 169 -24.20 -16.80 -5.46
N ALA A 170 -24.68 -17.19 -4.27
CA ALA A 170 -26.11 -17.44 -4.02
C ALA A 170 -26.78 -18.37 -5.06
N GLY A 171 -26.04 -19.36 -5.57
CA GLY A 171 -26.51 -20.32 -6.58
C GLY A 171 -26.56 -19.81 -8.03
N LYS A 172 -26.27 -18.53 -8.27
CA LYS A 172 -26.27 -17.87 -9.60
C LYS A 172 -24.86 -17.51 -10.06
N SER A 173 -24.72 -17.09 -11.32
CA SER A 173 -23.46 -16.44 -11.74
C SER A 173 -23.31 -15.10 -11.01
N PRO A 174 -22.07 -14.61 -10.76
CA PRO A 174 -21.87 -13.34 -10.08
C PRO A 174 -22.63 -12.18 -10.74
N VAL A 175 -22.66 -12.13 -12.07
CA VAL A 175 -23.37 -11.08 -12.83
C VAL A 175 -24.88 -11.16 -12.64
N ASP A 176 -25.46 -12.37 -12.64
CA ASP A 176 -26.90 -12.55 -12.46
C ASP A 176 -27.31 -12.22 -11.02
N PHE A 177 -26.51 -12.61 -10.01
CA PHE A 177 -26.74 -12.22 -8.62
C PHE A 177 -26.72 -10.70 -8.45
N LEU A 178 -25.71 -10.03 -9.02
CA LEU A 178 -25.61 -8.57 -8.96
C LEU A 178 -26.83 -7.89 -9.60
N ARG A 179 -27.22 -8.32 -10.80
CA ARG A 179 -28.31 -7.71 -11.56
C ARG A 179 -29.70 -7.99 -10.97
N GLU A 180 -29.95 -9.22 -10.54
CA GLU A 180 -31.31 -9.67 -10.18
C GLU A 180 -31.61 -9.55 -8.69
N ASP A 181 -30.59 -9.66 -7.84
CA ASP A 181 -30.78 -9.68 -6.38
C ASP A 181 -30.19 -8.43 -5.73
N LEU A 182 -28.91 -8.13 -5.98
CA LEU A 182 -28.18 -7.11 -5.20
C LEU A 182 -28.55 -5.67 -5.60
N PHE A 183 -28.33 -5.27 -6.85
CA PHE A 183 -28.58 -3.89 -7.29
C PHE A 183 -30.03 -3.45 -7.10
N PRO A 184 -31.06 -4.26 -7.41
CA PRO A 184 -32.46 -3.89 -7.14
C PRO A 184 -32.78 -3.66 -5.65
N PHE A 185 -31.96 -4.21 -4.75
CA PHE A 185 -32.05 -3.97 -3.32
C PHE A 185 -31.27 -2.72 -2.90
N THR A 186 -30.01 -2.59 -3.34
CA THR A 186 -29.14 -1.47 -2.96
C THR A 186 -29.56 -0.14 -3.60
N ASP A 187 -30.18 -0.14 -4.78
CA ASP A 187 -30.72 1.07 -5.42
C ASP A 187 -31.83 1.76 -4.59
N LYS A 188 -32.37 1.06 -3.58
CA LYS A 188 -33.34 1.60 -2.63
C LYS A 188 -32.69 2.20 -1.38
N LEU A 189 -31.37 2.04 -1.24
CA LEU A 189 -30.55 2.56 -0.14
C LEU A 189 -29.74 3.73 -0.71
N ASN A 190 -29.87 4.91 -0.11
CA ASN A 190 -29.29 6.14 -0.69
C ASN A 190 -27.85 6.42 -0.23
N ASP A 191 -27.35 5.67 0.74
CA ASP A 191 -26.11 5.90 1.49
C ASP A 191 -25.08 4.78 1.33
N ILE A 192 -25.30 3.86 0.38
CA ILE A 192 -24.39 2.72 0.12
C ILE A 192 -24.18 2.55 -1.38
N ASP A 193 -22.91 2.49 -1.78
CA ASP A 193 -22.51 2.17 -3.14
C ASP A 193 -21.79 0.81 -3.18
N VAL A 194 -22.15 -0.04 -4.14
CA VAL A 194 -21.48 -1.34 -4.34
C VAL A 194 -20.30 -1.16 -5.29
N GLU A 195 -19.09 -1.35 -4.77
CA GLU A 195 -17.85 -1.22 -5.53
C GLU A 195 -17.47 -2.49 -6.27
N GLY A 196 -17.74 -3.66 -5.67
CA GLY A 196 -17.40 -4.90 -6.33
C GLY A 196 -17.75 -6.17 -5.59
N LEU A 197 -17.81 -7.26 -6.34
CA LEU A 197 -17.99 -8.62 -5.84
C LEU A 197 -16.85 -9.48 -6.38
N VAL A 198 -16.00 -9.98 -5.49
CA VAL A 198 -14.88 -10.87 -5.85
C VAL A 198 -15.04 -12.19 -5.09
N GLY A 199 -15.34 -13.28 -5.80
CA GLY A 199 -15.77 -14.52 -5.17
C GLY A 199 -17.02 -14.28 -4.33
N ASN A 200 -16.94 -14.60 -3.03
CA ASN A 200 -18.00 -14.36 -2.05
C ASN A 200 -17.79 -13.09 -1.20
N HIS A 201 -16.86 -12.21 -1.57
CA HIS A 201 -16.59 -10.98 -0.83
C HIS A 201 -17.21 -9.79 -1.55
N LEU A 202 -18.17 -9.14 -0.88
CA LEU A 202 -18.85 -7.95 -1.37
C LEU A 202 -18.21 -6.71 -0.75
N TYR A 203 -17.78 -5.77 -1.58
CA TYR A 203 -17.16 -4.50 -1.21
C TYR A 203 -18.14 -3.37 -1.44
N VAL A 204 -18.34 -2.53 -0.41
CA VAL A 204 -19.27 -1.41 -0.44
C VAL A 204 -18.63 -0.15 0.14
N VAL A 205 -18.91 1.01 -0.46
CA VAL A 205 -18.63 2.31 0.15
C VAL A 205 -19.85 2.72 0.96
N GLY A 206 -19.66 3.08 2.22
CA GLY A 206 -20.73 3.54 3.10
C GLY A 206 -20.33 3.45 4.57
N ASP A 207 -21.20 3.97 5.45
CA ASP A 207 -21.02 3.86 6.90
C ASP A 207 -21.49 2.49 7.39
N GLU A 208 -20.59 1.70 7.99
CA GLU A 208 -20.88 0.36 8.50
C GLU A 208 -22.01 0.35 9.55
N GLU A 209 -22.18 1.44 10.29
CA GLU A 209 -23.18 1.58 11.36
C GLU A 209 -24.53 2.12 10.88
N SER A 210 -24.67 2.43 9.59
CA SER A 210 -25.91 2.99 9.05
C SER A 210 -27.07 1.99 9.05
N GLU A 211 -28.30 2.49 9.09
CA GLU A 211 -29.52 1.66 9.03
C GLU A 211 -29.57 0.86 7.72
N SER A 212 -29.06 1.42 6.63
CA SER A 212 -28.96 0.74 5.34
C SER A 212 -27.94 -0.39 5.37
N SER A 213 -26.82 -0.21 6.09
CA SER A 213 -25.77 -1.22 6.22
C SER A 213 -26.26 -2.44 7.01
N LEU A 214 -27.06 -2.20 8.04
CA LEU A 214 -27.77 -3.25 8.79
C LEU A 214 -28.75 -4.02 7.88
N LYS A 215 -29.58 -3.30 7.11
CA LYS A 215 -30.52 -3.92 6.15
C LYS A 215 -29.79 -4.75 5.09
N LEU A 216 -28.65 -4.29 4.60
CA LEU A 216 -27.82 -5.03 3.65
C LEU A 216 -27.23 -6.30 4.27
N LYS A 217 -26.69 -6.22 5.49
CA LYS A 217 -26.20 -7.39 6.25
C LYS A 217 -27.29 -8.45 6.40
N ASP A 218 -28.51 -8.04 6.76
CA ASP A 218 -29.66 -8.95 6.90
C ASP A 218 -30.10 -9.58 5.57
N PHE A 219 -30.15 -8.79 4.51
CA PHE A 219 -30.47 -9.27 3.16
C PHE A 219 -29.48 -10.34 2.67
N LEU A 220 -28.18 -10.09 2.84
CA LEU A 220 -27.13 -11.03 2.44
C LEU A 220 -27.19 -12.32 3.27
N ALA A 221 -27.43 -12.22 4.58
CA ALA A 221 -27.55 -13.38 5.47
C ALA A 221 -28.74 -14.30 5.10
N GLN A 222 -29.83 -13.75 4.55
CA GLN A 222 -30.97 -14.53 4.05
C GLN A 222 -30.67 -15.21 2.71
N LYS A 223 -29.91 -14.55 1.83
CA LYS A 223 -29.62 -15.04 0.48
C LYS A 223 -28.51 -16.08 0.47
N ASP A 224 -27.37 -15.75 1.08
CA ASP A 224 -26.21 -16.62 1.12
C ASP A 224 -25.30 -16.24 2.29
N LYS A 225 -25.30 -17.09 3.32
CA LYS A 225 -24.48 -16.92 4.53
C LYS A 225 -22.98 -16.99 4.28
N THR A 226 -22.56 -17.41 3.08
CA THR A 226 -21.14 -17.47 2.72
C THR A 226 -20.60 -16.14 2.20
N ILE A 227 -21.48 -15.16 1.90
CA ILE A 227 -21.07 -13.83 1.48
C ILE A 227 -20.55 -13.04 2.68
N SER A 228 -19.32 -12.53 2.55
CA SER A 228 -18.72 -11.63 3.54
C SER A 228 -18.79 -10.19 3.02
N LEU A 229 -19.29 -9.28 3.84
CA LEU A 229 -19.46 -7.86 3.51
C LEU A 229 -18.29 -7.06 4.09
N PHE A 230 -17.66 -6.23 3.26
CA PHE A 230 -16.57 -5.35 3.64
C PHE A 230 -16.88 -3.90 3.26
N PHE A 231 -16.73 -2.99 4.22
CA PHE A 231 -16.83 -1.55 4.01
C PHE A 231 -15.45 -0.99 3.69
N ILE A 232 -15.38 -0.10 2.69
CA ILE A 232 -14.17 0.58 2.20
C ILE A 232 -14.35 2.09 2.16
#